data_AF-A0A1G4JHW3-F1
#
_entry.id   AF-A0A1G4JHW3-F1
#
_cell.length_a   1.000
_cell.length_b   1.000
_cell.length_c   1.000
_cell.angle_alpha   90.00
_cell.angle_beta   90.00
_cell.angle_gamma   90.00
#
_symmetry.space_group_name_H-M   'P 1'
#
loop_
_entity.id
_entity.type
_entity.pdbx_description
1 polymer ?
#
loop_
_entity_poly.entity_id
_entity_poly.type
_entity_poly.pdbx_seq_one_letter_code
_entity_poly.pdbx_strand_id
1 'polypeptide(L)'
;MKDQIAPKSFVRNGIGAIVAVVLIAMTVISMVFGIRADRETNHPVDLVIKRPNVESAGWDHPQYPTFLSTCSGEHLKVLEGAFNETMNITALARARLMAYGDKDQIYKRWFGSGNLYTVVGVLEAIAEVPKENVLFRCDDIDGLCAANPDYYAGHHRLNATQETVICDFFYESKLPSNSMCSKGGMATVAPSKYMGIDMIHRLFHVPTMNLDEYIGEYAEEMDEVLEMASKNATFAVKNVDSYLYYLYEVYSNVVKPGGCRGK
;
A
#
# COMPACT_ATOMS: atom_id res chain seq x y z
N MET A 1 28.37 -106.24 29.46
CA MET A 1 28.06 -105.37 28.30
C MET A 1 26.89 -104.47 28.69
N LYS A 2 27.16 -103.23 29.13
CA LYS A 2 26.15 -102.18 29.32
C LYS A 2 26.87 -100.84 29.12
N ASP A 3 26.64 -100.25 27.96
CA ASP A 3 27.13 -98.94 27.56
C ASP A 3 26.35 -97.82 28.28
N GLN A 4 27.07 -96.78 28.70
CA GLN A 4 26.50 -95.51 29.15
C GLN A 4 26.64 -94.46 28.05
N ILE A 5 25.53 -93.79 27.72
CA ILE A 5 25.44 -92.67 26.78
C ILE A 5 25.53 -91.36 27.56
N ALA A 6 26.41 -90.45 27.14
CA ALA A 6 26.52 -89.08 27.65
C ALA A 6 25.59 -88.10 26.89
N PRO A 7 25.03 -87.06 27.53
CA PRO A 7 24.23 -86.05 26.85
C PRO A 7 25.07 -84.89 26.31
N LYS A 8 24.72 -84.43 25.10
CA LYS A 8 25.29 -83.23 24.43
C LYS A 8 24.69 -81.95 25.00
N SER A 9 25.56 -80.97 25.27
CA SER A 9 25.19 -79.59 25.63
C SER A 9 24.72 -78.79 24.41
N PHE A 10 23.55 -78.15 24.53
CA PHE A 10 22.97 -77.33 23.47
C PHE A 10 23.40 -75.87 23.61
N VAL A 11 23.70 -75.27 22.47
CA VAL A 11 24.29 -73.94 22.24
C VAL A 11 23.40 -72.82 22.80
N ARG A 12 23.91 -72.08 23.80
CA ARG A 12 23.21 -70.94 24.46
C ARG A 12 23.74 -69.55 24.05
N ASN A 13 24.56 -69.47 23.00
CA ASN A 13 25.30 -68.24 22.65
C ASN A 13 24.72 -67.44 21.46
N GLY A 14 23.74 -67.96 20.71
CA GLY A 14 23.21 -67.29 19.52
C GLY A 14 22.09 -66.27 19.78
N ILE A 15 21.23 -66.52 20.76
CA ILE A 15 20.02 -65.71 21.00
C ILE A 15 20.35 -64.37 21.66
N GLY A 16 21.33 -64.34 22.56
CA GLY A 16 21.75 -63.09 23.24
C GLY A 16 22.36 -62.06 22.28
N ALA A 17 23.10 -62.52 21.26
CA ALA A 17 23.72 -61.64 20.27
C ALA A 17 22.68 -60.96 19.37
N ILE A 18 21.64 -61.69 18.96
CA ILE A 18 20.57 -61.16 18.10
C ILE A 18 19.75 -60.09 18.84
N VAL A 19 19.41 -60.33 20.11
CA VAL A 19 18.66 -59.36 20.93
C VAL A 19 19.46 -58.07 21.14
N ALA A 20 20.78 -58.18 21.37
CA ALA A 20 21.64 -57.00 21.52
C ALA A 20 21.70 -56.16 20.24
N VAL A 21 21.80 -56.79 19.07
CA VAL A 21 21.85 -56.07 17.77
C VAL A 21 20.53 -55.35 17.48
N VAL A 22 19.39 -55.96 17.79
CA VAL A 22 18.06 -55.34 17.59
C VAL A 22 17.88 -54.12 18.50
N LEU A 23 18.30 -54.21 19.76
CA LEU A 23 18.22 -53.09 20.71
C LEU A 23 19.11 -51.91 20.28
N ILE A 24 20.32 -52.19 19.79
CA ILE A 24 21.23 -51.16 19.27
C ILE A 24 20.66 -50.52 18.00
N ALA A 25 20.07 -51.30 17.10
CA ALA A 25 19.45 -50.75 15.89
C ALA A 25 18.27 -49.82 16.24
N MET A 26 17.44 -50.21 17.21
CA MET A 26 16.30 -49.40 17.66
C MET A 26 16.72 -48.08 18.31
N THR A 27 17.81 -48.06 19.10
CA THR A 27 18.32 -46.83 19.72
C THR A 27 18.98 -45.90 18.70
N VAL A 28 19.68 -46.45 17.70
CA VAL A 28 20.25 -45.64 16.61
C VAL A 28 19.13 -45.01 15.78
N ILE A 29 18.08 -45.78 15.46
CA ILE A 29 16.94 -45.27 14.69
C ILE A 29 16.22 -44.16 15.45
N SER A 30 15.97 -44.31 16.76
CA SER A 30 15.31 -43.28 17.56
C SER A 30 16.15 -42.01 17.70
N MET A 31 17.47 -42.12 17.83
CA MET A 31 18.38 -40.97 17.79
C MET A 31 18.33 -40.25 16.44
N VAL A 32 18.33 -40.99 15.32
CA VAL A 32 18.27 -40.39 13.98
C VAL A 32 16.95 -39.65 13.76
N PHE A 33 15.82 -40.22 14.16
CA PHE A 33 14.53 -39.54 14.07
C PHE A 33 14.46 -38.32 15.00
N GLY A 34 15.01 -38.41 16.22
CA GLY A 34 15.11 -37.27 17.14
C GLY A 34 15.93 -36.11 16.58
N ILE A 35 17.11 -36.40 16.01
CA ILE A 35 17.97 -35.39 15.37
C ILE A 35 17.30 -34.77 14.15
N ARG A 36 16.54 -35.57 13.37
CA ARG A 36 15.83 -35.06 12.18
C ARG A 36 14.67 -34.14 12.57
N ALA A 37 13.88 -34.53 13.57
CA ALA A 37 12.80 -33.72 14.10
C ALA A 37 13.32 -32.42 14.72
N ASP A 38 14.40 -32.48 15.50
CA ASP A 38 15.04 -31.30 16.09
C ASP A 38 15.60 -30.35 15.02
N ARG A 39 16.17 -30.90 13.94
CA ARG A 39 16.65 -30.12 12.79
C ARG A 39 15.51 -29.45 12.01
N GLU A 40 14.35 -30.07 11.89
CA GLU A 40 13.18 -29.47 11.26
C GLU A 40 12.55 -28.37 12.13
N THR A 41 12.55 -28.51 13.45
CA THR A 41 12.03 -27.48 14.37
C THR A 41 13.01 -26.34 14.64
N ASN A 42 14.32 -26.60 14.63
CA ASN A 42 15.38 -25.62 14.85
C ASN A 42 16.05 -25.17 13.55
N HIS A 43 15.45 -25.40 12.39
CA HIS A 43 15.93 -24.77 11.17
C HIS A 43 15.78 -23.25 11.39
N PRO A 44 16.90 -22.49 11.48
CA PRO A 44 16.80 -21.05 11.51
C PRO A 44 16.18 -20.66 10.19
N VAL A 45 14.90 -20.29 10.23
CA VAL A 45 14.30 -19.54 9.13
C VAL A 45 15.13 -18.28 9.10
N ASP A 46 16.04 -18.21 8.14
CA ASP A 46 16.79 -17.02 7.85
C ASP A 46 15.75 -16.00 7.37
N LEU A 47 15.11 -15.31 8.33
CA LEU A 47 14.19 -14.20 8.15
C LEU A 47 15.02 -13.00 7.72
N VAL A 48 15.83 -13.17 6.68
CA VAL A 48 16.19 -12.08 5.80
C VAL A 48 14.90 -11.71 5.10
N ILE A 49 14.09 -10.88 5.76
CA ILE A 49 13.15 -10.02 5.07
C ILE A 49 14.05 -9.17 4.18
N LYS A 50 14.28 -9.62 2.94
CA LYS A 50 14.73 -8.74 1.88
C LYS A 50 13.69 -7.64 1.85
N ARG A 51 13.97 -6.52 2.50
CA ARG A 51 13.30 -5.27 2.17
C ARG A 51 13.77 -5.01 0.75
N PRO A 52 12.92 -5.17 -0.29
CA PRO A 52 13.30 -4.66 -1.58
C PRO A 52 13.55 -3.16 -1.36
N ASN A 53 14.81 -2.74 -1.48
CA ASN A 53 15.17 -1.35 -1.63
C ASN A 53 14.64 -0.96 -3.01
N VAL A 54 13.32 -0.78 -3.12
CA VAL A 54 12.78 -0.16 -4.32
C VAL A 54 13.02 1.32 -4.13
N GLU A 55 14.15 1.78 -4.62
CA GLU A 55 14.29 3.18 -4.97
C GLU A 55 13.08 3.54 -5.84
N SER A 56 12.31 4.54 -5.42
CA SER A 56 11.24 5.05 -6.27
C SER A 56 11.90 5.74 -7.45
N ALA A 57 11.97 5.04 -8.59
CA ALA A 57 12.19 5.70 -9.85
C ALA A 57 11.05 6.70 -10.04
N GLY A 58 11.40 7.99 -10.01
CA GLY A 58 10.49 9.06 -10.36
C GLY A 58 9.95 8.88 -11.78
N TRP A 59 9.02 9.74 -12.14
CA TRP A 59 8.50 9.76 -13.51
C TRP A 59 9.49 10.51 -14.41
N ASP A 60 9.84 9.94 -15.57
CA ASP A 60 10.75 10.59 -16.51
C ASP A 60 10.12 11.86 -17.12
N HIS A 61 8.83 11.78 -17.47
CA HIS A 61 8.07 12.86 -18.09
C HIS A 61 6.64 13.00 -17.50
N PRO A 62 6.51 13.32 -16.20
CA PRO A 62 5.20 13.48 -15.58
C PRO A 62 4.42 14.62 -16.23
N GLN A 63 3.14 14.36 -16.47
CA GLN A 63 2.20 15.33 -17.04
C GLN A 63 1.52 16.11 -15.91
N TYR A 64 1.60 17.44 -16.00
CA TYR A 64 0.96 18.39 -15.07
C TYR A 64 -0.28 19.02 -15.71
N PRO A 65 -1.29 19.41 -14.92
CA PRO A 65 -2.40 20.18 -15.44
C PRO A 65 -1.96 21.58 -15.87
N THR A 66 -2.81 22.23 -16.65
CA THR A 66 -2.65 23.64 -17.02
C THR A 66 -3.11 24.52 -15.86
N PHE A 67 -2.34 25.55 -15.52
CA PHE A 67 -2.77 26.61 -14.60
C PHE A 67 -3.22 27.83 -15.40
N LEU A 68 -4.44 28.30 -15.16
CA LEU A 68 -4.91 29.55 -15.73
C LEU A 68 -4.07 30.72 -15.20
N SER A 69 -3.94 31.80 -15.97
CA SER A 69 -3.18 32.99 -15.56
C SER A 69 -3.71 33.67 -14.29
N THR A 70 -4.90 33.28 -13.82
CA THR A 70 -5.45 33.72 -12.53
C THR A 70 -4.68 33.12 -11.35
N CYS A 71 -4.00 31.99 -11.55
CA CYS A 71 -2.99 31.47 -10.63
C CYS A 71 -1.64 32.13 -10.93
N SER A 72 -1.16 33.01 -10.04
CA SER A 72 0.10 33.73 -10.24
C SER A 72 0.87 33.90 -8.92
N GLY A 73 2.13 34.33 -9.03
CA GLY A 73 2.95 34.64 -7.87
C GLY A 73 3.20 33.44 -6.96
N GLU A 74 2.93 33.61 -5.66
CA GLU A 74 3.14 32.58 -4.64
C GLU A 74 2.13 31.43 -4.75
N HIS A 75 0.87 31.74 -5.08
CA HIS A 75 -0.18 30.73 -5.26
C HIS A 75 0.19 29.71 -6.33
N LEU A 76 0.69 30.17 -7.48
CA LEU A 76 1.15 29.28 -8.56
C LEU A 76 2.29 28.36 -8.09
N LYS A 77 3.28 28.90 -7.37
CA LYS A 77 4.40 28.11 -6.84
C LYS A 77 3.95 27.03 -5.85
N VAL A 78 2.97 27.33 -5.00
CA VAL A 78 2.41 26.35 -4.06
C VAL A 78 1.70 25.23 -4.82
N LEU A 79 0.93 25.56 -5.86
CA LEU A 79 0.27 24.55 -6.70
C LEU A 79 1.27 23.68 -7.46
N GLU A 80 2.28 24.27 -8.09
CA GLU A 80 3.37 23.53 -8.74
C GLU A 80 4.06 22.60 -7.72
N GLY A 81 4.32 23.08 -6.50
CA GLY A 81 4.83 22.30 -5.39
C GLY A 81 3.92 21.13 -5.01
N ALA A 82 2.61 21.35 -4.92
CA ALA A 82 1.63 20.32 -4.60
C ALA A 82 1.57 19.21 -5.67
N PHE A 83 1.68 19.56 -6.95
CA PHE A 83 1.76 18.55 -8.00
C PHE A 83 3.11 17.84 -8.04
N ASN A 84 4.22 18.51 -7.70
CA ASN A 84 5.50 17.82 -7.49
C ASN A 84 5.39 16.79 -6.35
N GLU A 85 4.73 17.14 -5.24
CA GLU A 85 4.43 16.19 -4.16
C GLU A 85 3.57 15.02 -4.67
N THR A 86 2.54 15.31 -5.48
CA THR A 86 1.68 14.30 -6.11
C THR A 86 2.51 13.27 -6.88
N MET A 87 3.43 13.73 -7.73
CA MET A 87 4.29 12.86 -8.54
C MET A 87 5.23 12.02 -7.68
N ASN A 88 5.79 12.59 -6.61
CA ASN A 88 6.65 11.85 -5.68
C ASN A 88 5.87 10.77 -4.91
N ILE A 89 4.72 11.12 -4.35
CA ILE A 89 3.88 10.21 -3.56
C ILE A 89 3.41 9.03 -4.42
N THR A 90 2.94 9.31 -5.64
CA THR A 90 2.50 8.27 -6.59
C THR A 90 3.65 7.37 -7.05
N ALA A 91 4.85 7.93 -7.27
CA ALA A 91 6.03 7.13 -7.62
C ALA A 91 6.42 6.16 -6.49
N LEU A 92 6.39 6.61 -5.23
CA LEU A 92 6.65 5.78 -4.06
C LEU A 92 5.59 4.68 -3.88
N ALA A 93 4.32 5.02 -4.09
CA ALA A 93 3.20 4.08 -4.05
C ALA A 93 3.32 3.01 -5.13
N ARG A 94 3.59 3.40 -6.38
CA ARG A 94 3.88 2.48 -7.48
C ARG A 94 5.06 1.57 -7.15
N ALA A 95 6.18 2.15 -6.70
CA ALA A 95 7.38 1.41 -6.34
C ALA A 95 7.07 0.32 -5.30
N ARG A 96 6.27 0.66 -4.28
CA ARG A 96 5.81 -0.31 -3.28
C ARG A 96 4.96 -1.42 -3.91
N LEU A 97 3.98 -1.10 -4.74
CA LEU A 97 3.16 -2.10 -5.43
C LEU A 97 4.01 -3.05 -6.27
N MET A 98 4.99 -2.53 -7.01
CA MET A 98 5.88 -3.36 -7.82
C MET A 98 6.77 -4.28 -6.96
N ALA A 99 7.14 -3.84 -5.76
CA ALA A 99 7.99 -4.61 -4.86
C ALA A 99 7.28 -5.79 -4.19
N TYR A 100 6.05 -5.54 -3.73
CA TYR A 100 5.34 -6.43 -2.82
C TYR A 100 4.08 -7.05 -3.45
N GLY A 101 3.55 -6.43 -4.51
CA GLY A 101 2.36 -6.86 -5.23
C GLY A 101 1.16 -7.04 -4.32
N ASP A 102 0.38 -8.08 -4.62
CA ASP A 102 -0.81 -8.47 -3.87
C ASP A 102 -0.51 -9.00 -2.45
N LYS A 103 0.77 -9.20 -2.09
CA LYS A 103 1.17 -9.62 -0.73
C LYS A 103 1.34 -8.44 0.22
N ASP A 104 1.32 -7.20 -0.29
CA ASP A 104 1.43 -6.01 0.53
C ASP A 104 0.21 -5.84 1.45
N GLN A 105 0.47 -5.69 2.75
CA GLN A 105 -0.57 -5.48 3.75
C GLN A 105 -1.23 -4.10 3.63
N ILE A 106 -0.52 -3.10 3.11
CA ILE A 106 -1.10 -1.77 2.85
C ILE A 106 -2.03 -1.85 1.63
N TYR A 107 -1.58 -2.46 0.53
CA TYR A 107 -2.44 -2.76 -0.62
C TYR A 107 -3.73 -3.49 -0.21
N LYS A 108 -3.62 -4.63 0.49
CA LYS A 108 -4.79 -5.42 0.91
C LYS A 108 -5.74 -4.63 1.80
N ARG A 109 -5.24 -3.67 2.58
CA ARG A 109 -6.08 -2.87 3.48
C ARG A 109 -7.04 -1.97 2.71
N TRP A 110 -6.57 -1.31 1.66
CA TRP A 110 -7.33 -0.29 0.94
C TRP A 110 -8.01 -0.82 -0.33
N PHE A 111 -7.53 -1.96 -0.85
CA PHE A 111 -8.01 -2.56 -2.09
C PHE A 111 -8.45 -4.02 -1.96
N GLY A 112 -8.26 -4.67 -0.81
CA GLY A 112 -8.69 -6.05 -0.58
C GLY A 112 -8.02 -7.05 -1.52
N SER A 113 -8.82 -7.97 -2.09
CA SER A 113 -8.42 -8.90 -3.16
C SER A 113 -8.58 -8.30 -4.56
N GLY A 114 -8.60 -6.97 -4.66
CA GLY A 114 -8.81 -6.24 -5.90
C GLY A 114 -7.75 -6.54 -6.96
N ASN A 115 -8.02 -6.15 -8.19
CA ASN A 115 -7.08 -6.35 -9.28
C ASN A 115 -5.88 -5.38 -9.16
N LEU A 116 -4.69 -5.92 -8.91
CA LEU A 116 -3.45 -5.14 -8.75
C LEU A 116 -3.15 -4.27 -9.97
N TYR A 117 -3.38 -4.79 -11.18
CA TYR A 117 -3.12 -4.05 -12.42
C TYR A 117 -4.07 -2.88 -12.62
N THR A 118 -5.28 -2.91 -12.03
CA THR A 118 -6.15 -1.72 -12.00
C THR A 118 -5.50 -0.62 -11.18
N VAL A 119 -5.03 -0.92 -9.97
CA VAL A 119 -4.39 0.06 -9.10
C VAL A 119 -3.10 0.60 -9.71
N VAL A 120 -2.26 -0.27 -10.28
CA VAL A 120 -1.06 0.14 -11.01
C VAL A 120 -1.44 1.05 -12.18
N GLY A 121 -2.39 0.64 -13.03
CA GLY A 121 -2.82 1.43 -14.19
C GLY A 121 -3.34 2.82 -13.80
N VAL A 122 -4.02 2.94 -12.67
CA VAL A 122 -4.49 4.25 -12.17
C VAL A 122 -3.32 5.12 -11.69
N LEU A 123 -2.34 4.56 -10.98
CA LEU A 123 -1.15 5.33 -10.58
C LEU A 123 -0.31 5.78 -11.78
N GLU A 124 -0.17 4.92 -12.79
CA GLU A 124 0.45 5.28 -14.08
C GLU A 124 -0.36 6.39 -14.77
N ALA A 125 -1.69 6.28 -14.81
CA ALA A 125 -2.54 7.29 -15.44
C ALA A 125 -2.44 8.67 -14.77
N ILE A 126 -2.34 8.74 -13.43
CA ILE A 126 -2.12 10.00 -12.71
C ILE A 126 -0.86 10.70 -13.23
N ALA A 127 0.22 9.97 -13.50
CA ALA A 127 1.47 10.57 -13.94
C ALA A 127 1.51 10.82 -15.46
N GLU A 128 1.01 9.90 -16.27
CA GLU A 128 1.31 9.85 -17.70
C GLU A 128 0.18 10.29 -18.63
N VAL A 129 -1.09 10.26 -18.19
CA VAL A 129 -2.20 10.75 -19.02
C VAL A 129 -1.99 12.24 -19.30
N PRO A 130 -2.09 12.70 -20.57
CA PRO A 130 -1.99 14.11 -20.92
C PRO A 130 -3.04 14.96 -20.19
N LYS A 131 -2.60 16.08 -19.61
CA LYS A 131 -3.44 16.97 -18.78
C LYS A 131 -3.59 18.38 -19.34
N GLU A 132 -3.30 18.57 -20.63
CA GLU A 132 -3.39 19.89 -21.30
C GLU A 132 -4.78 20.52 -21.14
N ASN A 133 -5.83 19.69 -21.18
CA ASN A 133 -7.22 20.13 -21.03
C ASN A 133 -7.71 20.13 -19.57
N VAL A 134 -6.89 19.70 -18.61
CA VAL A 134 -7.23 19.75 -17.18
C VAL A 134 -6.77 21.09 -16.63
N LEU A 135 -7.70 21.98 -16.31
CA LEU A 135 -7.40 23.37 -15.96
C LEU A 135 -7.61 23.63 -14.48
N PHE A 136 -6.61 24.19 -13.82
CA PHE A 136 -6.70 24.72 -12.47
C PHE A 136 -6.72 26.24 -12.53
N ARG A 137 -7.67 26.86 -11.84
CA ARG A 137 -7.86 28.31 -11.82
C ARG A 137 -7.97 28.84 -10.40
N CYS A 138 -7.51 30.05 -10.17
CA CYS A 138 -7.44 30.66 -8.84
C CYS A 138 -8.36 31.88 -8.68
N ASP A 139 -9.25 32.09 -9.64
CA ASP A 139 -10.34 33.04 -9.56
C ASP A 139 -11.66 32.34 -9.20
N ASP A 140 -12.48 33.00 -8.40
CA ASP A 140 -13.77 32.48 -7.94
C ASP A 140 -14.88 32.74 -8.98
N ILE A 141 -14.74 32.10 -10.15
CA ILE A 141 -15.64 32.32 -11.29
C ILE A 141 -17.10 31.90 -11.00
N ASP A 142 -17.30 30.99 -10.04
CA ASP A 142 -18.62 30.50 -9.66
C ASP A 142 -19.17 31.18 -8.39
N GLY A 143 -18.37 32.03 -7.71
CA GLY A 143 -18.75 32.72 -6.47
C GLY A 143 -18.80 31.84 -5.21
N LEU A 144 -18.38 30.58 -5.30
CA LEU A 144 -18.49 29.60 -4.22
C LEU A 144 -17.42 29.77 -3.16
N CYS A 145 -16.22 30.22 -3.53
CA CYS A 145 -15.14 30.49 -2.57
C CYS A 145 -15.55 31.65 -1.66
N ALA A 146 -16.00 32.77 -2.24
CA ALA A 146 -16.42 33.95 -1.50
C ALA A 146 -17.65 33.69 -0.62
N ALA A 147 -18.57 32.83 -1.08
CA ALA A 147 -19.73 32.43 -0.28
C ALA A 147 -19.37 31.51 0.90
N ASN A 148 -18.22 30.82 0.85
CA ASN A 148 -17.82 29.81 1.83
C ASN A 148 -16.31 29.89 2.16
N PRO A 149 -15.84 31.03 2.70
CA PRO A 149 -14.42 31.36 2.77
C PRO A 149 -13.58 30.42 3.64
N ASP A 150 -14.19 29.75 4.64
CA ASP A 150 -13.49 28.87 5.59
C ASP A 150 -13.84 27.39 5.40
N TYR A 151 -14.42 27.02 4.26
CA TYR A 151 -14.93 25.67 4.02
C TYR A 151 -14.37 25.06 2.73
N TYR A 152 -14.53 25.73 1.59
CA TYR A 152 -14.02 25.20 0.33
C TYR A 152 -12.56 25.57 0.15
N ALA A 153 -11.68 24.56 0.15
CA ALA A 153 -10.33 24.71 -0.39
C ALA A 153 -10.35 24.81 -1.94
N GLY A 154 -11.52 24.75 -2.55
CA GLY A 154 -11.76 24.73 -3.98
C GLY A 154 -12.83 23.71 -4.34
N HIS A 155 -13.22 23.72 -5.60
CA HIS A 155 -14.32 22.90 -6.09
C HIS A 155 -14.12 22.56 -7.58
N HIS A 156 -14.64 21.41 -7.97
CA HIS A 156 -14.80 21.03 -9.37
C HIS A 156 -15.98 21.78 -10.00
N ARG A 157 -15.84 22.22 -11.25
CA ARG A 157 -16.86 23.04 -11.90
C ARG A 157 -17.88 22.18 -12.66
N LEU A 158 -19.16 22.32 -12.29
CA LEU A 158 -20.27 21.63 -12.97
C LEU A 158 -20.48 22.12 -14.42
N ASN A 159 -20.26 23.41 -14.68
CA ASN A 159 -20.47 24.03 -16.00
C ASN A 159 -19.23 23.98 -16.91
N ALA A 160 -18.11 23.48 -16.41
CA ALA A 160 -16.87 23.29 -17.14
C ALA A 160 -16.10 22.13 -16.48
N THR A 161 -16.53 20.90 -16.77
CA THR A 161 -16.11 19.68 -16.04
C THR A 161 -14.63 19.34 -16.14
N GLN A 162 -13.88 20.07 -16.96
CA GLN A 162 -12.42 19.94 -17.05
C GLN A 162 -11.66 20.95 -16.18
N GLU A 163 -12.39 21.78 -15.43
CA GLU A 163 -11.86 22.86 -14.63
C GLU A 163 -12.07 22.62 -13.13
N THR A 164 -11.05 22.97 -12.35
CA THR A 164 -11.08 23.00 -10.90
C THR A 164 -10.69 24.38 -10.40
N VAL A 165 -11.52 24.96 -9.54
CA VAL A 165 -11.21 26.21 -8.83
C VAL A 165 -10.41 25.89 -7.57
N ILE A 166 -9.36 26.66 -7.31
CA ILE A 166 -8.63 26.70 -6.05
C ILE A 166 -9.04 27.98 -5.31
N CYS A 167 -9.58 27.84 -4.10
CA CYS A 167 -9.93 28.97 -3.23
C CYS A 167 -8.76 29.34 -2.31
N ASP A 168 -8.75 30.56 -1.77
CA ASP A 168 -7.70 31.03 -0.84
C ASP A 168 -7.54 30.12 0.40
N PHE A 169 -8.64 29.56 0.90
CA PHE A 169 -8.64 28.60 2.00
C PHE A 169 -7.75 27.38 1.75
N PHE A 170 -7.45 27.02 0.50
CA PHE A 170 -6.47 25.98 0.19
C PHE A 170 -5.10 26.30 0.79
N TYR A 171 -4.61 27.52 0.57
CA TYR A 171 -3.27 27.94 0.98
C TYR A 171 -3.15 28.11 2.50
N GLU A 172 -4.28 28.37 3.17
CA GLU A 172 -4.35 28.49 4.63
C GLU A 172 -4.52 27.15 5.33
N SER A 173 -5.33 26.26 4.75
CA SER A 173 -5.80 25.06 5.45
C SER A 173 -5.01 23.80 5.09
N LYS A 174 -4.45 23.68 3.89
CA LYS A 174 -3.75 22.46 3.47
C LYS A 174 -2.30 22.46 3.96
N LEU A 175 -1.74 21.27 4.10
CA LEU A 175 -0.39 21.06 4.63
C LEU A 175 0.53 20.43 3.59
N PRO A 176 1.84 20.75 3.61
CA PRO A 176 2.81 20.03 2.78
C PRO A 176 2.88 18.56 3.21
N SER A 177 3.05 17.64 2.26
CA SER A 177 3.00 16.20 2.54
C SER A 177 4.11 15.72 3.47
N ASN A 178 5.26 16.41 3.52
CA ASN A 178 6.35 16.11 4.46
C ASN A 178 5.98 16.36 5.94
N SER A 179 4.86 17.05 6.19
CA SER A 179 4.34 17.32 7.53
C SER A 179 3.33 16.27 7.99
N MET A 180 3.09 15.21 7.21
CA MET A 180 2.29 14.06 7.66
C MET A 180 2.75 13.57 9.02
N CYS A 181 1.81 13.10 9.83
CA CYS A 181 2.02 12.67 11.21
C CYS A 181 2.28 13.78 12.24
N SER A 182 2.45 15.04 11.83
CA SER A 182 2.72 16.15 12.77
C SER A 182 1.45 16.67 13.49
N LYS A 183 0.27 16.52 12.88
CA LYS A 183 -1.02 17.05 13.37
C LYS A 183 -1.99 15.96 13.83
N GLY A 184 -1.51 14.73 13.98
CA GLY A 184 -2.32 13.55 14.24
C GLY A 184 -2.10 12.48 13.19
N GLY A 185 -2.78 11.34 13.37
CA GLY A 185 -2.74 10.24 12.42
C GLY A 185 -3.90 10.30 11.43
N MET A 186 -3.86 9.41 10.44
CA MET A 186 -4.90 9.25 9.42
C MET A 186 -6.32 9.09 10.01
N ALA A 187 -6.44 8.45 11.18
CA ALA A 187 -7.71 8.27 11.91
C ALA A 187 -8.33 9.59 12.39
N THR A 188 -7.56 10.68 12.47
CA THR A 188 -8.04 11.99 12.94
C THR A 188 -7.84 13.11 11.92
N VAL A 189 -7.03 12.85 10.88
CA VAL A 189 -6.69 13.82 9.84
C VAL A 189 -6.83 13.13 8.49
N ALA A 190 -7.85 13.54 7.72
CA ALA A 190 -8.14 12.98 6.40
C ALA A 190 -6.94 13.14 5.44
N PRO A 191 -6.73 12.19 4.51
CA PRO A 191 -5.62 12.25 3.55
C PRO A 191 -5.58 13.54 2.72
N SER A 192 -6.75 14.03 2.30
CA SER A 192 -6.90 15.28 1.53
C SER A 192 -6.45 16.53 2.29
N LYS A 193 -6.11 16.45 3.59
CA LYS A 193 -5.48 17.57 4.30
C LYS A 193 -4.11 17.94 3.71
N TYR A 194 -3.43 16.98 3.08
CA TYR A 194 -2.08 17.15 2.55
C TYR A 194 -2.13 17.46 1.06
N MET A 195 -1.47 18.55 0.64
CA MET A 195 -1.59 19.14 -0.69
C MET A 195 -1.35 18.13 -1.82
N GLY A 196 -0.29 17.31 -1.73
CA GLY A 196 0.00 16.29 -2.73
C GLY A 196 -1.06 15.19 -2.88
N ILE A 197 -1.84 14.90 -1.83
CA ILE A 197 -2.96 13.95 -1.90
C ILE A 197 -4.24 14.67 -2.35
N ASP A 198 -4.48 15.90 -1.88
CA ASP A 198 -5.62 16.73 -2.29
C ASP A 198 -5.64 16.98 -3.81
N MET A 199 -4.47 17.16 -4.43
CA MET A 199 -4.39 17.32 -5.89
C MET A 199 -4.86 16.07 -6.63
N ILE A 200 -4.63 14.87 -6.11
CA ILE A 200 -5.11 13.61 -6.71
C ILE A 200 -6.62 13.51 -6.58
N HIS A 201 -7.18 13.85 -5.43
CA HIS A 201 -8.63 13.93 -5.22
C HIS A 201 -9.27 14.83 -6.28
N ARG A 202 -8.73 16.04 -6.45
CA ARG A 202 -9.22 17.00 -7.45
C ARG A 202 -9.04 16.52 -8.89
N LEU A 203 -7.95 15.83 -9.19
CA LEU A 203 -7.79 15.20 -10.50
C LEU A 203 -8.92 14.18 -10.73
N PHE A 204 -9.27 13.36 -9.74
CA PHE A 204 -10.35 12.37 -9.91
C PHE A 204 -11.77 12.93 -9.98
N HIS A 205 -12.00 14.21 -9.71
CA HIS A 205 -13.27 14.85 -10.09
C HIS A 205 -13.34 15.17 -11.60
N VAL A 206 -12.20 15.19 -12.31
CA VAL A 206 -12.15 15.54 -13.74
C VAL A 206 -12.41 14.31 -14.61
N PRO A 207 -13.38 14.33 -15.54
CA PRO A 207 -13.78 13.17 -16.36
C PRO A 207 -12.64 12.50 -17.12
N THR A 208 -11.71 13.28 -17.69
CA THR A 208 -10.53 12.72 -18.39
C THR A 208 -9.62 11.91 -17.47
N MET A 209 -9.55 12.27 -16.19
CA MET A 209 -8.67 11.64 -15.21
C MET A 209 -9.33 10.45 -14.49
N ASN A 210 -10.66 10.45 -14.40
CA ASN A 210 -11.42 9.40 -13.74
C ASN A 210 -12.07 8.42 -14.72
N LEU A 211 -11.85 8.61 -16.02
CA LEU A 211 -12.41 7.84 -17.13
C LEU A 211 -13.95 7.81 -17.07
N ASP A 212 -14.56 8.99 -17.02
CA ASP A 212 -16.01 9.18 -16.94
C ASP A 212 -16.63 8.32 -15.82
N GLU A 213 -16.15 8.52 -14.59
CA GLU A 213 -16.58 7.85 -13.36
C GLU A 213 -16.20 6.36 -13.22
N TYR A 214 -15.31 5.84 -14.08
CA TYR A 214 -14.73 4.51 -13.84
C TYR A 214 -13.99 4.46 -12.50
N ILE A 215 -13.25 5.52 -12.16
CA ILE A 215 -12.82 5.83 -10.81
C ILE A 215 -13.83 6.82 -10.23
N GLY A 216 -14.48 6.46 -9.12
CA GLY A 216 -15.56 7.25 -8.54
C GLY A 216 -15.53 7.27 -7.02
N GLU A 217 -16.40 8.08 -6.43
CA GLU A 217 -16.56 8.21 -4.98
C GLU A 217 -17.67 7.24 -4.53
N TYR A 218 -17.26 6.06 -4.04
CA TYR A 218 -18.16 5.01 -3.56
C TYR A 218 -18.19 4.91 -2.03
N ALA A 219 -17.11 5.31 -1.37
CA ALA A 219 -16.96 5.42 0.07
C ALA A 219 -15.87 6.46 0.34
N GLU A 220 -16.10 7.34 1.29
CA GLU A 220 -15.21 8.48 1.57
C GLU A 220 -14.52 8.32 2.92
N GLU A 221 -15.25 7.87 3.93
CA GLU A 221 -14.74 7.75 5.29
C GLU A 221 -13.90 6.47 5.48
N MET A 222 -12.91 6.52 6.38
CA MET A 222 -11.93 5.44 6.56
C MET A 222 -12.60 4.08 6.81
N ASP A 223 -13.59 4.02 7.68
CA ASP A 223 -14.29 2.79 8.03
C ASP A 223 -15.11 2.25 6.85
N GLU A 224 -15.75 3.11 6.08
CA GLU A 224 -16.46 2.75 4.85
C GLU A 224 -15.51 2.20 3.79
N VAL A 225 -14.35 2.84 3.61
CA VAL A 225 -13.31 2.39 2.66
C VAL A 225 -12.74 1.03 3.07
N LEU A 226 -12.46 0.83 4.37
CA LEU A 226 -12.00 -0.46 4.91
C LEU A 226 -13.07 -1.55 4.75
N GLU A 227 -14.33 -1.23 5.02
CA GLU A 227 -15.45 -2.14 4.83
C GLU A 227 -15.56 -2.55 3.36
N MET A 228 -15.49 -1.59 2.44
CA MET A 228 -15.53 -1.83 1.00
C MET A 228 -14.37 -2.69 0.53
N ALA A 229 -13.14 -2.42 0.98
CA ALA A 229 -11.98 -3.26 0.65
C ALA A 229 -12.19 -4.71 1.12
N SER A 230 -12.83 -4.90 2.29
CA SER A 230 -13.08 -6.24 2.84
C SER A 230 -14.24 -6.99 2.17
N LYS A 231 -15.29 -6.29 1.72
CA LYS A 231 -16.53 -6.91 1.19
C LYS A 231 -16.68 -6.82 -0.32
N ASN A 232 -16.09 -5.80 -0.95
CA ASN A 232 -16.30 -5.47 -2.35
C ASN A 232 -15.03 -4.89 -3.01
N ALA A 233 -14.00 -5.72 -3.10
CA ALA A 233 -12.70 -5.34 -3.67
C ALA A 233 -12.77 -4.88 -5.14
N THR A 234 -13.83 -5.22 -5.88
CA THR A 234 -14.05 -4.74 -7.26
C THR A 234 -14.35 -3.24 -7.29
N PHE A 235 -15.06 -2.72 -6.29
CA PHE A 235 -15.32 -1.29 -6.14
C PHE A 235 -14.17 -0.59 -5.41
N ALA A 236 -13.50 -1.25 -4.47
CA ALA A 236 -12.37 -0.66 -3.76
C ALA A 236 -11.24 -0.21 -4.71
N VAL A 237 -10.92 -0.97 -5.77
CA VAL A 237 -9.92 -0.56 -6.78
C VAL A 237 -10.39 0.56 -7.71
N LYS A 238 -11.65 0.96 -7.60
CA LYS A 238 -12.27 2.05 -8.36
C LYS A 238 -12.66 3.23 -7.48
N ASN A 239 -12.43 3.15 -6.17
CA ASN A 239 -12.83 4.18 -5.23
C ASN A 239 -11.75 5.23 -5.06
N VAL A 240 -12.11 6.51 -5.20
CA VAL A 240 -11.19 7.65 -5.04
C VAL A 240 -10.47 7.59 -3.69
N ASP A 241 -11.20 7.50 -2.59
CA ASP A 241 -10.60 7.52 -1.25
C ASP A 241 -9.77 6.28 -0.93
N SER A 242 -10.03 5.14 -1.57
CA SER A 242 -9.12 3.99 -1.48
C SER A 242 -7.71 4.36 -1.96
N TYR A 243 -7.58 5.17 -3.03
CA TYR A 243 -6.29 5.70 -3.45
C TYR A 243 -5.75 6.73 -2.46
N LEU A 244 -6.57 7.69 -1.99
CA LEU A 244 -6.09 8.72 -1.07
C LEU A 244 -5.52 8.12 0.22
N TYR A 245 -6.22 7.16 0.81
CA TYR A 245 -5.77 6.44 2.01
C TYR A 245 -4.56 5.55 1.74
N TYR A 246 -4.53 4.85 0.60
CA TYR A 246 -3.36 4.06 0.20
C TYR A 246 -2.10 4.91 0.09
N LEU A 247 -2.18 6.02 -0.65
CA LEU A 247 -1.07 6.93 -0.89
C LEU A 247 -0.59 7.57 0.42
N TYR A 248 -1.51 7.94 1.31
CA TYR A 248 -1.16 8.39 2.65
C TYR A 248 -0.41 7.32 3.44
N GLU A 249 -0.91 6.09 3.54
CA GLU A 249 -0.25 5.06 4.36
C GLU A 249 1.15 4.73 3.81
N VAL A 250 1.31 4.73 2.49
CA VAL A 250 2.64 4.55 1.88
C VAL A 250 3.56 5.72 2.21
N TYR A 251 3.14 6.96 1.96
CA TYR A 251 4.02 8.11 2.14
C TYR A 251 4.31 8.41 3.61
N SER A 252 3.34 8.24 4.49
CA SER A 252 3.54 8.41 5.94
C SER A 252 4.59 7.44 6.49
N ASN A 253 4.73 6.23 5.93
CA ASN A 253 5.80 5.30 6.29
C ASN A 253 7.21 5.78 5.88
N VAL A 254 7.30 6.66 4.89
CA VAL A 254 8.54 7.33 4.50
C VAL A 254 8.83 8.48 5.46
N VAL A 255 7.82 9.28 5.80
CA VAL A 255 7.94 10.42 6.74
C VAL A 255 8.31 9.94 8.16
N LYS A 256 7.72 8.83 8.60
CA LYS A 256 7.95 8.24 9.91
C LYS A 256 7.97 6.71 9.80
N PRO A 257 9.00 6.01 10.30
CA PRO A 257 9.00 4.55 10.31
C PRO A 257 7.75 3.98 11.00
N GLY A 258 7.00 3.15 10.29
CA GLY A 258 5.72 2.58 10.76
C GLY A 258 4.51 3.51 10.59
N GLY A 259 4.71 4.70 10.04
CA GLY A 259 3.66 5.62 9.64
C GLY A 259 2.91 6.24 10.81
N CYS A 260 1.73 6.78 10.50
CA CYS A 260 0.84 7.39 11.47
C CYS A 260 -0.62 7.15 11.10
N ARG A 261 -1.02 5.89 10.90
CA ARG A 261 -2.43 5.58 10.65
C ARG A 261 -3.35 6.00 11.82
N GLY A 262 -2.85 5.94 13.06
CA GLY A 262 -3.71 5.98 14.25
C GLY A 262 -4.12 4.57 14.67
N LYS A 263 -4.66 4.45 15.88
CA LYS A 263 -5.24 3.19 16.38
C LYS A 263 -6.68 3.09 15.95
#